data_AF-A0AAJ0EBZ9-F1
#
_entry.id   AF-A0AAJ0EBZ9-F1
#
_cell.length_a   1.000
_cell.length_b   1.000
_cell.length_c   1.000
_cell.angle_alpha   90.00
_cell.angle_beta   90.00
_cell.angle_gamma   90.00
#
_symmetry.space_group_name_H-M   'P 1'
#
loop_
_entity.id
_entity.type
_entity.pdbx_description
1 polymer ?
#
loop_
_entity_poly.entity_id
_entity_poly.type
_entity_poly.pdbx_seq_one_letter_code
_entity_poly.pdbx_strand_id
1 'polypeptide(L)'
;MRLIIPFALFLASKSLGQDPGLPVANPTISYWQLPPLEGVADHQSEHLPTDVDVVIIGSGMSGTSIAWHLLKENNSTTPLRVAMIEARQACSGATGRNGGHIRPSSYAEYAGAKSTVSQSEAAKIIRLRSAHVNALISAANSLPEEGRLAAEARVVDSIDAFFDEQRWKTAVDQVKALKEEVPDVRDEWAIFESEEARNISLLPETVGILTGTPKMAGAIWPYRFITHALKSLLGIYPGFTLDTDTAALNISTTAEAADPFNFEVHTSRGSIRTKHVVYATNAWTPHLVPGLQGAIRGGRLHMSECPTWRHLATGRAWSLYRNGLDYIVQMPRNGELMFGADIDGDDANANTYDDSRPPLHLSASYLNGALPNHFGYDTWGSERTDFPPPSDTRVWNGRTKRVWVGIEGGSFDSRPFVGRIPQSITGRSVKSASVGGEWVSASFDGEGMCFCWNRPTLGSRRLLPRSVPATVVRVAQPHEGGIPQTSCRRWHLVRLPQKNNKNKQYHHYSR
;
A
#
# COMPACT_ATOMS: atom_id res chain seq x y z
N MET A 1 17.44 -26.61 -7.90
CA MET A 1 18.28 -25.41 -7.63
C MET A 1 17.49 -24.11 -7.40
N ARG A 2 16.22 -23.98 -7.83
CA ARG A 2 15.43 -22.73 -7.75
C ARG A 2 14.78 -22.38 -6.38
N LEU A 3 14.76 -23.30 -5.41
CA LEU A 3 14.14 -23.08 -4.07
C LEU A 3 15.14 -22.69 -2.97
N ILE A 4 16.45 -22.83 -3.21
CA ILE A 4 17.48 -22.59 -2.19
C ILE A 4 17.82 -21.09 -2.09
N ILE A 5 17.73 -20.36 -3.20
CA ILE A 5 18.06 -18.93 -3.28
C ILE A 5 17.06 -18.06 -2.47
N PRO A 6 15.72 -18.23 -2.56
CA PRO A 6 14.77 -17.43 -1.77
C PRO A 6 14.89 -17.69 -0.27
N PHE A 7 15.18 -18.93 0.13
CA PHE A 7 15.29 -19.31 1.54
C PHE A 7 16.59 -18.80 2.18
N ALA A 8 17.71 -18.83 1.45
CA ALA A 8 18.96 -18.25 1.90
C ALA A 8 18.89 -16.71 1.99
N LEU A 9 18.21 -16.04 1.05
CA LEU A 9 17.94 -14.61 1.10
C LEU A 9 17.03 -14.23 2.28
N PHE A 10 15.99 -15.02 2.56
CA PHE A 10 15.12 -14.81 3.73
C PHE A 10 15.86 -15.00 5.06
N LEU A 11 16.75 -15.98 5.17
CA LEU A 11 17.57 -16.17 6.37
C LEU A 11 18.59 -15.02 6.56
N ALA A 12 19.20 -14.53 5.47
CA ALA A 12 20.08 -13.37 5.49
C ALA A 12 19.31 -12.06 5.81
N SER A 13 18.09 -11.89 5.30
CA SER A 13 17.25 -10.74 5.61
C SER A 13 16.78 -10.74 7.07
N LYS A 14 16.56 -11.93 7.66
CA LYS A 14 16.24 -12.07 9.09
C LYS A 14 17.37 -11.59 10.00
N SER A 15 18.64 -11.81 9.62
CA SER A 15 19.80 -11.26 10.34
C SER A 15 20.01 -9.75 10.15
N LEU A 16 19.27 -9.12 9.22
CA LEU A 16 19.31 -7.69 8.91
C LEU A 16 18.03 -6.95 9.31
N GLY A 17 17.04 -7.65 9.88
CA GLY A 17 15.76 -7.06 10.25
C GLY A 17 15.89 -6.13 11.45
N GLN A 18 15.74 -4.83 11.24
CA GLN A 18 15.68 -3.84 12.31
C GLN A 18 14.26 -3.79 12.89
N ASP A 19 14.14 -3.80 14.22
CA ASP A 19 12.88 -3.46 14.88
C ASP A 19 12.55 -1.98 14.58
N PRO A 20 11.43 -1.68 13.91
CA PRO A 20 11.06 -0.31 13.61
C PRO A 20 10.69 0.51 14.85
N GLY A 21 10.39 -0.14 15.98
CA GLY A 21 9.91 0.53 17.19
C GLY A 21 8.51 1.13 17.00
N LEU A 22 8.21 2.15 17.80
CA LEU A 22 7.00 2.97 17.66
C LEU A 22 7.26 4.15 16.71
N PRO A 23 6.22 4.68 16.04
CA PRO A 23 6.32 5.92 15.28
C PRO A 23 6.87 7.06 16.15
N VAL A 24 7.80 7.83 15.61
CA VAL A 24 8.37 8.97 16.32
C VAL A 24 7.36 10.11 16.51
N ALA A 25 7.58 10.90 17.56
CA ALA A 25 6.80 12.11 17.83
C ALA A 25 7.11 13.22 16.81
N ASN A 26 6.17 14.16 16.66
CA ASN A 26 6.32 15.36 15.82
C ASN A 26 6.70 15.06 14.36
N PRO A 27 5.94 14.23 13.63
CA PRO A 27 6.20 14.02 12.22
C PRO A 27 6.02 15.28 11.38
N THR A 28 6.59 15.29 10.17
CA THR A 28 6.20 16.27 9.14
C THR A 28 4.71 16.17 8.86
N ILE A 29 4.07 17.31 8.63
CA ILE A 29 2.64 17.41 8.33
C ILE A 29 2.46 17.51 6.81
N SER A 30 1.61 16.66 6.24
CA SER A 30 1.29 16.70 4.81
C SER A 30 0.17 17.67 4.47
N TYR A 31 0.08 18.06 3.19
CA TYR A 31 -1.07 18.77 2.63
C TYR A 31 -2.40 18.08 2.99
N TRP A 32 -2.43 16.75 2.90
CA TRP A 32 -3.64 15.97 3.08
C TRP A 32 -4.26 16.07 4.47
N GLN A 33 -3.43 16.31 5.49
CA GLN A 33 -3.86 16.31 6.89
C GLN A 33 -4.41 17.66 7.35
N LEU A 34 -4.41 18.69 6.49
CA LEU A 34 -4.74 20.06 6.86
C LEU A 34 -6.08 20.53 6.26
N PRO A 35 -6.97 21.13 7.07
CA PRO A 35 -7.04 21.00 8.53
C PRO A 35 -7.32 19.54 8.96
N PRO A 36 -7.00 19.15 10.21
CA PRO A 36 -7.43 17.87 10.76
C PRO A 36 -8.96 17.82 10.86
N LEU A 37 -9.56 16.63 10.75
CA LEU A 37 -11.02 16.49 10.87
C LEU A 37 -11.43 16.51 12.35
N GLU A 38 -12.17 17.54 12.75
CA GLU A 38 -12.71 17.68 14.10
C GLU A 38 -13.56 16.48 14.51
N GLY A 39 -13.39 16.05 15.77
CA GLY A 39 -14.10 14.90 16.34
C GLY A 39 -13.57 13.53 15.89
N VAL A 40 -12.58 13.47 14.99
CA VAL A 40 -11.97 12.21 14.51
C VAL A 40 -10.46 12.19 14.65
N ALA A 41 -9.76 13.26 14.24
CA ALA A 41 -8.30 13.28 14.18
C ALA A 41 -7.64 12.97 15.53
N ASP A 42 -8.21 13.53 16.61
CA ASP A 42 -7.77 13.38 18.00
C ASP A 42 -8.83 12.64 18.85
N HIS A 43 -9.67 11.81 18.22
CA HIS A 43 -10.73 11.12 18.95
C HIS A 43 -10.16 10.11 19.95
N GLN A 44 -10.64 10.17 21.19
CA GLN A 44 -10.37 9.23 22.26
C GLN A 44 -11.67 8.98 23.03
N SER A 45 -11.94 7.72 23.35
CA SER A 45 -12.96 7.34 24.32
C SER A 45 -12.54 7.84 25.71
N GLU A 46 -13.49 8.22 26.58
CA GLU A 46 -13.18 8.61 27.98
C GLU A 46 -12.46 7.46 28.72
N HIS A 47 -12.93 6.23 28.50
CA HIS A 47 -12.32 5.00 28.98
C HIS A 47 -12.14 4.03 27.81
N LEU A 48 -10.98 3.36 27.76
CA LEU A 48 -10.78 2.28 26.80
C LEU A 48 -11.81 1.16 27.05
N PRO A 49 -12.33 0.53 25.98
CA PRO A 49 -13.15 -0.66 26.16
C PRO A 49 -12.31 -1.78 26.76
N THR A 50 -12.82 -2.45 27.79
CA THR A 50 -12.10 -3.52 28.48
C THR A 50 -12.08 -4.81 27.66
N ASP A 51 -13.21 -5.16 27.05
CA ASP A 51 -13.45 -6.42 26.36
C ASP A 51 -14.07 -6.16 24.99
N VAL A 52 -13.45 -6.64 23.92
CA VAL A 52 -13.96 -6.51 22.54
C VAL A 52 -13.76 -7.78 21.72
N ASP A 53 -14.48 -7.91 20.61
CA ASP A 53 -14.32 -9.07 19.74
C ASP A 53 -13.10 -8.93 18.84
N VAL A 54 -12.80 -7.71 18.37
CA VAL A 54 -11.66 -7.42 17.50
C VAL A 54 -10.95 -6.14 17.95
N VAL A 55 -9.63 -6.19 18.10
CA VAL A 55 -8.76 -5.01 18.14
C VAL A 55 -8.07 -4.83 16.79
N ILE A 56 -8.20 -3.65 16.20
CA ILE A 56 -7.49 -3.23 14.99
C ILE A 56 -6.43 -2.21 15.38
N ILE A 57 -5.17 -2.50 15.05
CA ILE A 57 -4.03 -1.63 15.35
C ILE A 57 -3.65 -0.90 14.06
N GLY A 58 -3.85 0.42 14.04
CA GLY A 58 -3.61 1.30 12.91
C GLY A 58 -4.90 1.76 12.23
N SER A 59 -5.03 3.07 12.04
CA SER A 59 -6.23 3.73 11.50
C SER A 59 -6.13 4.14 10.02
N GLY A 60 -5.05 3.74 9.35
CA GLY A 60 -4.85 4.00 7.92
C GLY A 60 -5.87 3.28 7.02
N MET A 61 -5.62 3.32 5.70
CA MET A 61 -6.50 2.74 4.68
C MET A 61 -6.90 1.29 4.99
N SER A 62 -5.93 0.45 5.32
CA SER A 62 -6.19 -0.96 5.59
C SER A 62 -7.01 -1.19 6.87
N GLY A 63 -6.67 -0.51 7.97
CA GLY A 63 -7.40 -0.69 9.24
C GLY A 63 -8.84 -0.20 9.15
N THR A 64 -9.05 0.96 8.52
CA THR A 64 -10.37 1.53 8.27
C THR A 64 -11.20 0.66 7.31
N SER A 65 -10.59 0.13 6.24
CA SER A 65 -11.27 -0.82 5.33
C SER A 65 -11.75 -2.06 6.09
N ILE A 66 -10.90 -2.63 6.94
CA ILE A 66 -11.24 -3.82 7.74
C ILE A 66 -12.41 -3.50 8.68
N ALA A 67 -12.34 -2.40 9.44
CA ALA A 67 -13.45 -1.98 10.31
C ALA A 67 -14.74 -1.76 9.51
N TRP A 68 -14.65 -1.06 8.37
CA TRP A 68 -15.78 -0.76 7.50
C TRP A 68 -16.50 -2.01 7.02
N HIS A 69 -15.76 -2.99 6.48
CA HIS A 69 -16.36 -4.23 6.00
C HIS A 69 -16.86 -5.10 7.16
N LEU A 70 -16.11 -5.23 8.26
CA LEU A 70 -16.54 -6.01 9.43
C LEU A 70 -17.87 -5.49 10.00
N LEU A 71 -18.02 -4.17 10.13
CA LEU A 71 -19.20 -3.55 10.72
C LEU A 71 -20.39 -3.53 9.75
N LYS A 72 -20.17 -3.26 8.46
CA LYS A 72 -21.24 -3.21 7.45
C LYS A 72 -21.76 -4.59 7.05
N GLU A 73 -20.93 -5.63 7.10
CA GLU A 73 -21.33 -6.99 6.72
C GLU A 73 -21.84 -7.81 7.91
N ASN A 74 -21.75 -7.28 9.13
CA ASN A 74 -22.25 -7.97 10.33
C ASN A 74 -23.78 -7.98 10.36
N ASN A 75 -24.37 -9.06 9.86
CA ASN A 75 -25.81 -9.33 9.94
C ASN A 75 -26.23 -10.06 11.22
N SER A 76 -25.34 -10.15 12.22
CA SER A 76 -25.63 -10.79 13.51
C SER A 76 -26.59 -9.93 14.33
N THR A 77 -27.48 -10.58 15.09
CA THR A 77 -28.36 -9.91 16.06
C THR A 77 -27.58 -9.31 17.24
N THR A 78 -26.39 -9.83 17.53
CA THR A 78 -25.46 -9.25 18.50
C THR A 78 -24.49 -8.32 17.79
N PRO A 79 -24.43 -7.02 18.16
CA PRO A 79 -23.49 -6.07 17.59
C PRO A 79 -22.04 -6.51 17.80
N LEU A 80 -21.24 -6.48 16.73
CA LEU A 80 -19.81 -6.76 16.80
C LEU A 80 -19.10 -5.61 17.54
N ARG A 81 -18.26 -5.93 18.53
CA ARG A 81 -17.46 -4.95 19.26
C ARG A 81 -16.06 -4.85 18.67
N VAL A 82 -15.72 -3.69 18.13
CA VAL A 82 -14.45 -3.43 17.44
C VAL A 82 -13.79 -2.22 18.06
N ALA A 83 -12.57 -2.37 18.59
CA ALA A 83 -11.74 -1.27 19.02
C ALA A 83 -10.64 -1.01 17.99
N MET A 84 -10.51 0.23 17.53
CA MET A 84 -9.40 0.67 16.69
C MET A 84 -8.48 1.56 17.51
N ILE A 85 -7.19 1.24 17.55
CA ILE A 85 -6.19 2.04 18.25
C ILE A 85 -5.14 2.57 17.27
N GLU A 86 -4.72 3.82 17.47
CA GLU A 86 -3.74 4.51 16.64
C GLU A 86 -2.70 5.21 17.52
N ALA A 87 -1.42 5.04 17.21
CA ALA A 87 -0.32 5.55 18.03
C ALA A 87 -0.18 7.08 17.96
N ARG A 88 -0.76 7.71 16.94
CA ARG A 88 -0.77 9.17 16.71
C ARG A 88 -2.20 9.63 16.43
N GLN A 89 -2.37 10.72 15.67
CA GLN A 89 -3.68 11.12 15.13
C GLN A 89 -4.20 10.11 14.08
N ALA A 90 -5.53 10.05 13.94
CA ALA A 90 -6.19 9.19 12.97
C ALA A 90 -5.66 9.44 11.54
N CYS A 91 -5.38 8.36 10.81
CA CYS A 91 -4.87 8.37 9.44
C CYS A 91 -3.57 9.19 9.24
N SER A 92 -2.76 9.40 10.29
CA SER A 92 -1.59 10.28 10.20
C SER A 92 -0.33 9.65 9.59
N GLY A 93 -0.33 8.34 9.37
CA GLY A 93 0.77 7.59 8.75
C GLY A 93 0.76 7.62 7.21
N ALA A 94 1.24 6.53 6.58
CA ALA A 94 1.43 6.42 5.13
C ALA A 94 0.22 6.89 4.29
N THR A 95 -0.99 6.48 4.68
CA THR A 95 -2.22 6.83 3.95
C THR A 95 -2.44 8.34 3.87
N GLY A 96 -2.24 9.07 4.97
CA GLY A 96 -2.38 10.52 4.99
C GLY A 96 -1.21 11.27 4.36
N ARG A 97 -0.26 10.60 3.70
CA ARG A 97 0.97 11.20 3.19
C ARG A 97 1.37 10.77 1.78
N ASN A 98 0.59 9.91 1.14
CA ASN A 98 0.90 9.36 -0.18
C ASN A 98 0.56 10.32 -1.34
N GLY A 99 0.61 9.84 -2.57
CA GLY A 99 0.30 10.61 -3.78
C GLY A 99 -1.18 10.77 -4.13
N GLY A 100 -2.14 10.20 -3.40
CA GLY A 100 -3.57 10.32 -3.67
C GLY A 100 -4.08 9.67 -4.97
N HIS A 101 -3.22 9.03 -5.75
CA HIS A 101 -3.61 8.30 -6.97
C HIS A 101 -4.14 6.90 -6.65
N ILE A 102 -5.10 6.44 -7.44
CA ILE A 102 -5.64 5.07 -7.43
C ILE A 102 -5.35 4.50 -8.81
N ARG A 103 -4.14 4.01 -9.03
CA ARG A 103 -3.67 3.70 -10.38
C ARG A 103 -2.92 2.37 -10.45
N PRO A 104 -3.61 1.28 -10.80
CA PRO A 104 -2.95 0.04 -11.15
C PRO A 104 -2.26 0.19 -12.53
N SER A 105 -0.94 0.02 -12.56
CA SER A 105 -0.14 -0.06 -13.78
C SER A 105 -0.21 -1.48 -14.35
N SER A 106 -1.40 -1.88 -14.81
CA SER A 106 -1.74 -3.28 -15.06
C SER A 106 -0.81 -4.01 -16.04
N TYR A 107 -0.20 -3.33 -17.01
CA TYR A 107 0.77 -3.94 -17.93
C TYR A 107 2.09 -4.32 -17.23
N ALA A 108 2.66 -3.39 -16.46
CA ALA A 108 3.92 -3.60 -15.74
C ALA A 108 3.72 -4.61 -14.60
N GLU A 109 2.64 -4.49 -13.86
CA GLU A 109 2.26 -5.41 -12.79
C GLU A 109 2.02 -6.82 -13.31
N TYR A 110 1.40 -6.95 -14.50
CA TYR A 110 1.14 -8.26 -15.09
C TYR A 110 2.44 -8.95 -15.46
N ALA A 111 3.34 -8.23 -16.12
CA ALA A 111 4.66 -8.73 -16.47
C ALA A 111 5.45 -9.13 -15.22
N GLY A 112 5.43 -8.29 -14.17
CA GLY A 112 6.04 -8.56 -12.88
C GLY A 112 5.46 -9.81 -12.21
N ALA A 113 4.13 -9.91 -12.11
CA ALA A 113 3.47 -11.05 -11.49
C ALA A 113 3.72 -12.37 -12.26
N LYS A 114 3.67 -12.34 -13.59
CA LYS A 114 3.89 -13.51 -14.45
C LYS A 114 5.31 -14.09 -14.33
N SER A 115 6.28 -13.29 -13.88
CA SER A 115 7.64 -13.78 -13.60
C SER A 115 7.73 -14.75 -12.41
N THR A 116 6.71 -14.76 -11.54
CA THR A 116 6.73 -15.46 -10.24
C THR A 116 5.53 -16.37 -10.00
N VAL A 117 4.38 -16.11 -10.62
CA VAL A 117 3.17 -16.96 -10.55
C VAL A 117 2.72 -17.37 -11.94
N SER A 118 1.76 -18.31 -12.02
CA SER A 118 1.17 -18.68 -13.30
C SER A 118 0.46 -17.49 -13.94
N GLN A 119 0.34 -17.52 -15.26
CA GLN A 119 -0.40 -16.52 -16.04
C GLN A 119 -1.83 -16.31 -15.52
N SER A 120 -2.50 -17.38 -15.12
CA SER A 120 -3.87 -17.33 -14.55
C SER A 120 -3.93 -16.58 -13.21
N GLU A 121 -2.94 -16.77 -12.34
CA GLU A 121 -2.87 -16.07 -11.06
C GLU A 121 -2.43 -14.62 -11.26
N ALA A 122 -1.50 -14.35 -12.17
CA ALA A 122 -1.15 -12.97 -12.56
C ALA A 122 -2.39 -12.20 -13.05
N ALA A 123 -3.20 -12.80 -13.92
CA ALA A 123 -4.44 -12.19 -14.39
C ALA A 123 -5.46 -11.95 -13.26
N LYS A 124 -5.54 -12.82 -12.23
CA LYS A 124 -6.38 -12.58 -11.05
C LYS A 124 -5.89 -11.40 -10.21
N ILE A 125 -4.57 -11.28 -10.04
CA ILE A 125 -3.96 -10.15 -9.31
C ILE A 125 -4.31 -8.83 -10.01
N ILE A 126 -4.18 -8.78 -11.34
CA ILE A 126 -4.53 -7.57 -12.11
C ILE A 126 -6.00 -7.22 -11.98
N ARG A 127 -6.91 -8.19 -12.14
CA ARG A 127 -8.35 -7.94 -11.95
C ARG A 127 -8.68 -7.43 -10.55
N LEU A 128 -8.03 -8.00 -9.53
CA LEU A 128 -8.18 -7.55 -8.15
C LEU A 128 -7.75 -6.08 -8.03
N ARG A 129 -6.57 -5.73 -8.54
CA ARG A 129 -6.03 -4.36 -8.49
C ARG A 129 -6.89 -3.37 -9.28
N SER A 130 -7.28 -3.68 -10.52
CA SER A 130 -8.20 -2.86 -11.31
C SER A 130 -9.55 -2.62 -10.63
N ALA A 131 -10.09 -3.62 -9.92
CA ALA A 131 -11.35 -3.47 -9.20
C ALA A 131 -11.30 -2.44 -8.05
N HIS A 132 -10.11 -2.10 -7.53
CA HIS A 132 -9.97 -1.14 -6.44
C HIS A 132 -10.31 0.29 -6.83
N VAL A 133 -10.11 0.66 -8.10
CA VAL A 133 -10.48 1.99 -8.62
C VAL A 133 -11.96 2.24 -8.38
N ASN A 134 -12.81 1.33 -8.85
CA ASN A 134 -14.25 1.41 -8.66
C ASN A 134 -14.66 1.23 -7.19
N ALA A 135 -13.98 0.34 -6.44
CA ALA A 135 -14.32 0.10 -5.04
C ALA A 135 -14.11 1.35 -4.16
N LEU A 136 -12.98 2.04 -4.33
CA LEU A 136 -12.66 3.26 -3.57
C LEU A 136 -13.59 4.41 -3.95
N ILE A 137 -13.80 4.64 -5.25
CA ILE A 137 -14.70 5.70 -5.72
C ILE A 137 -16.13 5.45 -5.24
N SER A 138 -16.63 4.21 -5.35
CA SER A 138 -17.96 3.83 -4.87
C SER A 138 -18.09 4.01 -3.35
N ALA A 139 -17.09 3.61 -2.58
CA ALA A 139 -17.12 3.77 -1.14
C ALA A 139 -17.10 5.24 -0.70
N ALA A 140 -16.28 6.08 -1.34
CA ALA A 140 -16.28 7.51 -1.10
C ALA A 140 -17.64 8.13 -1.45
N ASN A 141 -18.26 7.71 -2.56
CA ASN A 141 -19.60 8.13 -2.95
C ASN A 141 -20.72 7.65 -2.01
N SER A 142 -20.48 6.60 -1.24
CA SER A 142 -21.43 6.09 -0.23
C SER A 142 -21.36 6.82 1.11
N LEU A 143 -20.40 7.73 1.31
CA LEU A 143 -20.30 8.56 2.51
C LEU A 143 -21.42 9.62 2.54
N PRO A 144 -21.77 10.15 3.72
CA PRO A 144 -22.60 11.35 3.83
C PRO A 144 -22.03 12.51 3.00
N GLU A 145 -22.88 13.45 2.60
CA GLU A 145 -22.56 14.52 1.66
C GLU A 145 -21.25 15.25 1.96
N GLU A 146 -21.04 15.63 3.23
CA GLU A 146 -19.81 16.27 3.70
C GLU A 146 -18.56 15.43 3.36
N GLY A 147 -18.58 14.14 3.68
CA GLY A 147 -17.47 13.23 3.44
C GLY A 147 -17.27 12.89 1.96
N ARG A 148 -18.37 12.74 1.22
CA ARG A 148 -18.35 12.52 -0.23
C ARG A 148 -17.68 13.67 -0.96
N LEU A 149 -18.06 14.90 -0.63
CA LEU A 149 -17.47 16.10 -1.21
C LEU A 149 -16.00 16.29 -0.76
N ALA A 150 -15.68 15.99 0.50
CA ALA A 150 -14.33 16.16 1.04
C ALA A 150 -13.33 15.11 0.50
N ALA A 151 -13.78 13.89 0.21
CA ALA A 151 -12.92 12.82 -0.31
C ALA A 151 -12.44 13.11 -1.74
N GLU A 152 -13.15 13.91 -2.53
CA GLU A 152 -12.80 14.27 -3.92
C GLU A 152 -12.47 13.05 -4.81
N ALA A 153 -13.08 11.91 -4.49
CA ALA A 153 -12.88 10.66 -5.21
C ALA A 153 -13.45 10.78 -6.62
N ARG A 154 -12.61 10.52 -7.63
CA ARG A 154 -12.98 10.67 -9.02
C ARG A 154 -12.15 9.77 -9.91
N VAL A 155 -12.69 9.49 -11.07
CA VAL A 155 -11.94 9.01 -12.21
C VAL A 155 -11.04 10.13 -12.72
N VAL A 156 -9.80 9.78 -13.11
CA VAL A 156 -8.87 10.72 -13.73
C VAL A 156 -8.33 10.16 -15.04
N ASP A 157 -7.99 11.07 -15.94
CA ASP A 157 -7.08 10.75 -17.03
C ASP A 157 -5.69 10.41 -16.46
N SER A 158 -5.03 9.40 -17.02
CA SER A 158 -3.79 8.86 -16.48
C SER A 158 -2.77 8.58 -17.57
N ILE A 159 -1.59 9.16 -17.41
CA ILE A 159 -0.50 9.08 -18.37
C ILE A 159 0.73 8.42 -17.76
N ASP A 160 1.24 7.41 -18.45
CA ASP A 160 2.53 6.79 -18.20
C ASP A 160 3.47 7.31 -19.30
N ALA A 161 4.37 8.22 -18.96
CA ALA A 161 5.27 8.86 -19.91
C ALA A 161 6.69 8.31 -19.80
N PHE A 162 7.29 8.02 -20.95
CA PHE A 162 8.62 7.42 -21.04
C PHE A 162 9.57 8.39 -21.75
N PHE A 163 10.74 8.59 -21.16
CA PHE A 163 11.73 9.57 -21.62
C PHE A 163 12.98 8.92 -22.24
N ASP A 164 13.01 7.58 -22.31
CA ASP A 164 14.06 6.82 -22.96
C ASP A 164 13.48 5.66 -23.80
N GLU A 165 14.15 5.37 -24.91
CA GLU A 165 13.73 4.37 -25.90
C GLU A 165 13.65 2.95 -25.33
N GLN A 166 14.53 2.61 -24.39
CA GLN A 166 14.61 1.25 -23.86
C GLN A 166 13.42 0.94 -22.96
N ARG A 167 13.08 1.84 -22.03
CA ARG A 167 11.90 1.71 -21.18
C ARG A 167 10.62 1.82 -21.99
N TRP A 168 10.58 2.72 -22.97
CA TRP A 168 9.45 2.84 -23.88
C TRP A 168 9.15 1.51 -24.59
N LYS A 169 10.15 0.95 -25.27
CA LYS A 169 10.02 -0.36 -25.93
C LYS A 169 9.57 -1.45 -24.96
N THR A 170 10.14 -1.49 -23.76
CA THR A 170 9.77 -2.47 -22.72
C THR A 170 8.29 -2.34 -22.35
N ALA A 171 7.81 -1.13 -22.12
CA ALA A 171 6.42 -0.87 -21.76
C ALA A 171 5.46 -1.26 -22.89
N VAL A 172 5.80 -0.94 -24.14
CA VAL A 172 5.03 -1.37 -25.32
C VAL A 172 4.93 -2.89 -25.42
N ASP A 173 6.04 -3.61 -25.22
CA ASP A 173 6.07 -5.07 -25.24
C ASP A 173 5.20 -5.67 -24.11
N GLN A 174 5.22 -5.06 -22.91
CA GLN A 174 4.36 -5.46 -21.79
C GLN A 174 2.87 -5.21 -22.06
N VAL A 175 2.50 -4.06 -22.65
CA VAL A 175 1.12 -3.77 -23.03
C VAL A 175 0.63 -4.76 -24.09
N LYS A 176 1.44 -5.09 -25.09
CA LYS A 176 1.10 -6.10 -26.10
C LYS A 176 0.82 -7.46 -25.46
N ALA A 177 1.68 -7.90 -24.54
CA ALA A 177 1.48 -9.16 -23.81
C ALA A 177 0.19 -9.14 -22.97
N LEU A 178 -0.07 -8.05 -22.23
CA LEU A 178 -1.31 -7.90 -21.46
C LEU A 178 -2.55 -8.01 -22.37
N LYS A 179 -2.53 -7.31 -23.51
CA LYS A 179 -3.63 -7.29 -24.48
C LYS A 179 -3.94 -8.66 -25.09
N GLU A 180 -2.91 -9.46 -25.31
CA GLU A 180 -3.05 -10.81 -25.85
C GLU A 180 -3.57 -11.79 -24.79
N GLU A 181 -3.09 -11.67 -23.56
CA GLU A 181 -3.23 -12.71 -22.55
C GLU A 181 -4.34 -12.46 -21.51
N VAL A 182 -4.85 -11.22 -21.43
CA VAL A 182 -5.90 -10.82 -20.46
C VAL A 182 -7.01 -10.04 -21.20
N PRO A 183 -7.96 -10.75 -21.85
CA PRO A 183 -8.92 -10.14 -22.79
C PRO A 183 -9.81 -9.04 -22.19
N ASP A 184 -10.14 -9.11 -20.90
CA ASP A 184 -11.02 -8.16 -20.22
C ASP A 184 -10.36 -6.81 -19.92
N VAL A 185 -9.02 -6.74 -19.90
CA VAL A 185 -8.28 -5.47 -19.75
C VAL A 185 -7.58 -5.04 -21.04
N ARG A 186 -7.81 -5.78 -22.14
CA ARG A 186 -7.16 -5.56 -23.44
C ARG A 186 -7.38 -4.15 -23.98
N ASP A 187 -8.62 -3.69 -23.97
CA ASP A 187 -8.99 -2.43 -24.61
C ASP A 187 -8.83 -1.24 -23.68
N GLU A 188 -8.22 -1.44 -22.50
CA GLU A 188 -8.07 -0.39 -21.52
C GLU A 188 -6.88 0.55 -21.80
N TRP A 189 -5.88 0.11 -22.59
CA TRP A 189 -4.66 0.88 -22.86
C TRP A 189 -4.55 1.37 -24.30
N ALA A 190 -4.17 2.64 -24.47
CA ALA A 190 -3.75 3.23 -25.74
C ALA A 190 -2.24 3.56 -25.72
N ILE A 191 -1.63 3.52 -26.90
CA ILE A 191 -0.18 3.72 -27.13
C ILE A 191 -0.05 4.91 -28.08
N PHE A 192 0.71 5.93 -27.68
CA PHE A 192 0.99 7.10 -28.50
C PHE A 192 2.48 7.41 -28.49
N GLU A 193 3.02 7.91 -29.59
CA GLU A 193 4.46 8.17 -29.77
C GLU A 193 4.72 9.56 -30.35
N SER A 194 5.96 10.04 -30.21
CA SER A 194 6.47 11.24 -30.90
C SER A 194 5.60 12.49 -30.65
N GLU A 195 5.21 13.22 -31.70
CA GLU A 195 4.48 14.49 -31.59
C GLU A 195 3.10 14.33 -30.94
N GLU A 196 2.38 13.25 -31.26
CA GLU A 196 1.07 12.98 -30.67
C GLU A 196 1.18 12.73 -29.16
N ALA A 197 2.19 11.96 -28.73
CA ALA A 197 2.46 11.73 -27.32
C ALA A 197 2.74 13.04 -26.56
N ARG A 198 3.55 13.93 -27.13
CA ARG A 198 3.87 15.24 -26.53
C ARG A 198 2.65 16.14 -26.42
N ASN A 199 1.83 16.17 -27.47
CA ASN A 199 0.60 16.98 -27.50
C ASN A 199 -0.44 16.49 -26.49
N ILE A 200 -0.64 15.18 -26.35
CA ILE A 200 -1.58 14.60 -25.39
C ILE A 200 -1.08 14.81 -23.96
N SER A 201 0.19 14.53 -23.70
CA SER A 201 0.75 14.50 -22.35
C SER A 201 1.13 15.86 -21.78
N LEU A 202 1.39 16.83 -22.67
CA LEU A 202 1.99 18.13 -22.36
C LEU A 202 3.44 17.99 -21.85
N LEU A 203 4.14 16.94 -22.27
CA LEU A 203 5.52 16.65 -21.88
C LEU A 203 6.42 16.73 -23.13
N PRO A 204 7.17 17.82 -23.35
CA PRO A 204 7.87 18.08 -24.61
C PRO A 204 8.96 17.06 -24.93
N GLU A 205 9.57 16.44 -23.92
CA GLU A 205 10.68 15.49 -24.08
C GLU A 205 10.24 14.02 -24.08
N THR A 206 8.95 13.73 -23.99
CA THR A 206 8.48 12.33 -23.97
C THR A 206 8.77 11.64 -25.32
N VAL A 207 9.23 10.39 -25.26
CA VAL A 207 9.41 9.50 -26.41
C VAL A 207 8.07 8.89 -26.80
N GLY A 208 7.35 8.36 -25.81
CA GLY A 208 6.03 7.79 -25.96
C GLY A 208 5.26 7.82 -24.65
N ILE A 209 3.94 7.63 -24.75
CA ILE A 209 3.05 7.53 -23.61
C ILE A 209 2.14 6.31 -23.73
N LEU A 210 1.81 5.75 -22.57
CA LEU A 210 0.64 4.89 -22.41
C LEU A 210 -0.44 5.67 -21.67
N THR A 211 -1.68 5.53 -22.10
CA THR A 211 -2.82 6.14 -21.42
C THR A 211 -3.96 5.15 -21.31
N GLY A 212 -4.61 5.16 -20.15
CA GLY A 212 -5.73 4.29 -19.85
C GLY A 212 -7.08 4.89 -20.23
N THR A 213 -8.10 4.07 -20.42
CA THR A 213 -9.48 4.57 -20.40
C THR A 213 -9.78 5.20 -19.03
N PRO A 214 -10.77 6.10 -18.91
CA PRO A 214 -11.15 6.67 -17.61
C PRO A 214 -11.55 5.62 -16.56
N LYS A 215 -11.77 4.35 -16.92
CA LYS A 215 -12.06 3.27 -15.95
C LYS A 215 -10.82 2.77 -15.21
N MET A 216 -9.62 3.11 -15.69
CA MET A 216 -8.36 2.52 -15.21
C MET A 216 -7.74 3.21 -14.01
N ALA A 217 -8.04 4.50 -13.83
CA ALA A 217 -7.34 5.31 -12.85
C ALA A 217 -8.32 6.23 -12.13
N GLY A 218 -8.07 6.42 -10.85
CA GLY A 218 -8.75 7.37 -10.02
C GLY A 218 -7.78 8.24 -9.23
N ALA A 219 -8.34 9.23 -8.57
CA ALA A 219 -7.67 10.02 -7.56
C ALA A 219 -8.64 10.25 -6.41
N ILE A 220 -8.10 10.42 -5.22
CA ILE A 220 -8.85 10.65 -3.99
C ILE A 220 -8.00 11.48 -3.02
N TRP A 221 -8.66 12.23 -2.15
CA TRP A 221 -8.02 12.80 -0.96
C TRP A 221 -8.01 11.71 0.13
N PRO A 222 -6.88 11.00 0.33
CA PRO A 222 -6.86 9.78 1.11
C PRO A 222 -7.19 10.02 2.59
N TYR A 223 -6.64 11.10 3.18
CA TYR A 223 -6.91 11.46 4.56
C TYR A 223 -8.39 11.76 4.79
N ARG A 224 -9.02 12.62 3.97
CA ARG A 224 -10.45 12.96 4.10
C ARG A 224 -11.33 11.74 3.92
N PHE A 225 -11.06 10.92 2.91
CA PHE A 225 -11.82 9.70 2.71
C PHE A 225 -11.82 8.82 3.97
N ILE A 226 -10.64 8.58 4.55
CA ILE A 226 -10.51 7.74 5.74
C ILE A 226 -11.12 8.38 6.98
N THR A 227 -10.84 9.66 7.26
CA THR A 227 -11.37 10.30 8.46
C THR A 227 -12.89 10.45 8.40
N HIS A 228 -13.48 10.71 7.22
CA HIS A 228 -14.93 10.72 7.08
C HIS A 228 -15.55 9.31 7.11
N ALA A 229 -14.84 8.29 6.64
CA ALA A 229 -15.26 6.91 6.85
C ALA A 229 -15.27 6.55 8.34
N LEU A 230 -14.22 6.89 9.10
CA LEU A 230 -14.16 6.71 10.55
C LEU A 230 -15.26 7.50 11.27
N LYS A 231 -15.49 8.78 10.90
CA LYS A 231 -16.62 9.59 11.39
C LYS A 231 -17.95 8.86 11.23
N SER A 232 -18.18 8.30 10.04
CA SER A 232 -19.40 7.55 9.73
C SER A 232 -19.51 6.29 10.57
N LEU A 233 -18.42 5.54 10.76
CA LEU A 233 -18.41 4.33 11.57
C LEU A 233 -18.71 4.63 13.05
N LEU A 234 -18.09 5.66 13.62
CA LEU A 234 -18.34 6.11 15.00
C LEU A 234 -19.80 6.54 15.21
N GLY A 235 -20.41 7.22 14.23
CA GLY A 235 -21.79 7.67 14.32
C GLY A 235 -22.85 6.57 14.13
N ILE A 236 -22.53 5.51 13.38
CA ILE A 236 -23.49 4.46 13.00
C ILE A 236 -23.40 3.25 13.94
N TYR A 237 -22.19 2.89 14.40
CA TYR A 237 -21.95 1.64 15.09
C TYR A 237 -21.56 1.87 16.55
N PRO A 238 -22.47 1.69 17.52
CA PRO A 238 -22.15 1.88 18.95
C PRO A 238 -21.13 0.86 19.48
N GLY A 239 -20.92 -0.25 18.77
CA GLY A 239 -19.87 -1.23 19.08
C GLY A 239 -18.48 -0.87 18.53
N PHE A 240 -18.34 0.24 17.80
CA PHE A 240 -17.06 0.69 17.26
C PHE A 240 -16.48 1.82 18.11
N THR A 241 -15.19 1.72 18.44
CA THR A 241 -14.43 2.76 19.14
C THR A 241 -13.15 3.07 18.36
N LEU A 242 -12.71 4.32 18.46
CA LEU A 242 -11.45 4.79 17.92
C LEU A 242 -10.69 5.49 19.05
N ASP A 243 -9.45 5.10 19.28
CA ASP A 243 -8.60 5.70 20.29
C ASP A 243 -7.27 6.07 19.65
N THR A 244 -7.15 7.36 19.32
CA THR A 244 -5.91 7.99 18.83
C THR A 244 -4.96 8.29 19.99
N ASP A 245 -3.70 8.61 19.69
CA ASP A 245 -2.64 8.78 20.72
C ASP A 245 -2.59 7.61 21.72
N THR A 246 -2.88 6.41 21.23
CA THR A 246 -3.01 5.16 21.98
C THR A 246 -2.15 4.09 21.31
N ALA A 247 -0.86 4.10 21.62
CA ALA A 247 0.08 3.15 21.03
C ALA A 247 -0.13 1.75 21.60
N ALA A 248 -0.19 0.74 20.74
CA ALA A 248 -0.07 -0.66 21.16
C ALA A 248 1.39 -0.92 21.54
N LEU A 249 1.64 -1.32 22.78
CA LEU A 249 2.97 -1.55 23.33
C LEU A 249 3.34 -3.03 23.33
N ASN A 250 2.37 -3.92 23.59
CA ASN A 250 2.60 -5.35 23.62
C ASN A 250 1.30 -6.14 23.42
N ILE A 251 1.41 -7.39 22.97
CA ILE A 251 0.31 -8.35 22.88
C ILE A 251 0.70 -9.58 23.68
N SER A 252 -0.09 -9.91 24.70
CA SER A 252 0.03 -11.15 25.47
C SER A 252 -1.14 -12.08 25.21
N THR A 253 -0.92 -13.38 25.43
CA THR A 253 -2.00 -14.36 25.47
C THR A 253 -2.56 -14.46 26.88
N THR A 254 -3.88 -14.59 27.03
CA THR A 254 -4.50 -14.81 28.34
C THR A 254 -4.06 -16.19 28.88
N ALA A 255 -3.95 -16.36 30.21
CA ALA A 255 -3.46 -17.62 30.82
C ALA A 255 -4.58 -18.60 31.25
N GLU A 256 -5.75 -18.10 31.62
CA GLU A 256 -6.83 -18.91 32.20
C GLU A 256 -7.69 -19.68 31.18
N ALA A 257 -7.80 -21.00 31.31
CA ALA A 257 -8.55 -21.84 30.36
C ALA A 257 -10.03 -21.46 30.16
N ALA A 258 -10.64 -20.79 31.15
CA ALA A 258 -12.04 -20.35 31.10
C ALA A 258 -12.25 -18.96 30.46
N ASP A 259 -11.18 -18.20 30.17
CA ASP A 259 -11.29 -16.87 29.58
C ASP A 259 -11.80 -16.95 28.13
N PRO A 260 -12.92 -16.27 27.77
CA PRO A 260 -13.43 -16.26 26.40
C PRO A 260 -12.55 -15.47 25.41
N PHE A 261 -11.52 -14.76 25.87
CA PHE A 261 -10.59 -14.00 25.06
C PHE A 261 -9.24 -14.70 24.93
N ASN A 262 -8.63 -14.61 23.75
CA ASN A 262 -7.32 -15.21 23.48
C ASN A 262 -6.17 -14.27 23.82
N PHE A 263 -6.40 -12.96 23.74
CA PHE A 263 -5.35 -11.95 23.77
C PHE A 263 -5.70 -10.81 24.71
N GLU A 264 -4.65 -10.16 25.18
CA GLU A 264 -4.70 -8.85 25.83
C GLU A 264 -3.71 -7.93 25.11
N VAL A 265 -4.22 -6.81 24.60
CA VAL A 265 -3.44 -5.78 23.93
C VAL A 265 -3.14 -4.70 24.96
N HIS A 266 -1.88 -4.56 25.32
CA HIS A 266 -1.39 -3.54 26.25
C HIS A 266 -1.10 -2.26 25.48
N THR A 267 -1.70 -1.16 25.89
CA THR A 267 -1.56 0.15 25.24
C THR A 267 -1.01 1.20 26.20
N SER A 268 -0.67 2.38 25.70
CA SER A 268 -0.28 3.53 26.52
C SER A 268 -1.37 4.03 27.47
N ARG A 269 -2.64 3.64 27.27
CA ARG A 269 -3.81 4.08 28.06
C ARG A 269 -4.49 2.96 28.85
N GLY A 270 -3.92 1.76 28.86
CA GLY A 270 -4.49 0.58 29.52
C GLY A 270 -4.55 -0.64 28.60
N SER A 271 -5.23 -1.69 29.05
CA SER A 271 -5.26 -2.98 28.34
C SER A 271 -6.65 -3.33 27.83
N ILE A 272 -6.71 -3.96 26.67
CA ILE A 272 -7.95 -4.40 26.01
C ILE A 272 -7.88 -5.91 25.78
N ARG A 273 -8.82 -6.67 26.35
CA ARG A 273 -8.95 -8.10 26.09
C ARG A 273 -9.73 -8.33 24.80
N THR A 274 -9.25 -9.28 23.99
CA THR A 274 -9.85 -9.54 22.69
C THR A 274 -9.70 -10.97 22.19
N LYS A 275 -10.62 -11.36 21.30
CA LYS A 275 -10.54 -12.63 20.57
C LYS A 275 -9.62 -12.52 19.37
N HIS A 276 -9.61 -11.36 18.70
CA HIS A 276 -8.84 -11.14 17.47
C HIS A 276 -7.99 -9.88 17.54
N VAL A 277 -6.75 -9.98 17.08
CA VAL A 277 -5.85 -8.82 16.88
C VAL A 277 -5.55 -8.68 15.40
N VAL A 278 -5.75 -7.49 14.85
CA VAL A 278 -5.47 -7.17 13.45
C VAL A 278 -4.38 -6.11 13.35
N TYR A 279 -3.23 -6.49 12.82
CA TYR A 279 -2.10 -5.60 12.56
C TYR A 279 -2.26 -4.93 11.20
N ALA A 280 -2.71 -3.67 11.22
CA ALA A 280 -2.83 -2.80 10.06
C ALA A 280 -1.83 -1.63 10.12
N THR A 281 -0.64 -1.90 10.69
CA THR A 281 0.40 -0.89 10.99
C THR A 281 1.47 -0.76 9.92
N ASN A 282 1.30 -1.38 8.75
CA ASN A 282 2.20 -1.27 7.60
C ASN A 282 3.67 -1.55 7.97
N ALA A 283 4.58 -0.58 7.78
CA ALA A 283 6.01 -0.67 8.08
C ALA A 283 6.32 -1.02 9.55
N TRP A 284 5.42 -0.69 10.47
CA TRP A 284 5.61 -0.86 11.91
C TRP A 284 5.18 -2.24 12.42
N THR A 285 4.57 -3.07 11.56
CA THR A 285 4.09 -4.41 11.93
C THR A 285 5.17 -5.31 12.56
N PRO A 286 6.43 -5.32 12.11
CA PRO A 286 7.49 -6.12 12.74
C PRO A 286 7.77 -5.81 14.21
N HIS A 287 7.40 -4.63 14.72
CA HIS A 287 7.54 -4.29 16.14
C HIS A 287 6.65 -5.17 17.03
N LEU A 288 5.40 -5.39 16.59
CA LEU A 288 4.40 -6.19 17.32
C LEU A 288 4.41 -7.67 16.91
N VAL A 289 5.02 -7.98 15.76
CA VAL A 289 5.16 -9.33 15.21
C VAL A 289 6.62 -9.58 14.81
N PRO A 290 7.51 -9.90 15.77
CA PRO A 290 8.95 -10.01 15.52
C PRO A 290 9.32 -11.05 14.44
N GLY A 291 8.51 -12.09 14.23
CA GLY A 291 8.74 -13.07 13.16
C GLY A 291 8.63 -12.51 11.74
N LEU A 292 8.14 -11.28 11.58
CA LEU A 292 8.10 -10.54 10.31
C LEU A 292 9.27 -9.56 10.13
N GLN A 293 10.19 -9.45 11.10
CA GLN A 293 11.43 -8.69 10.93
C GLN A 293 12.25 -9.27 9.77
N GLY A 294 12.72 -8.39 8.88
CA GLY A 294 13.44 -8.76 7.65
C GLY A 294 12.53 -9.27 6.52
N ALA A 295 11.24 -9.48 6.77
CA ALA A 295 10.24 -9.77 5.74
C ALA A 295 9.47 -8.52 5.31
N ILE A 296 9.22 -7.61 6.25
CA ILE A 296 8.69 -6.28 6.03
C ILE A 296 9.78 -5.28 6.45
N ARG A 297 10.04 -4.28 5.61
CA ARG A 297 10.97 -3.17 5.86
C ARG A 297 10.25 -1.84 5.70
N GLY A 298 10.66 -0.83 6.46
CA GLY A 298 10.23 0.54 6.25
C GLY A 298 11.03 1.23 5.15
N GLY A 299 10.36 2.08 4.37
CA GLY A 299 10.98 2.99 3.41
C GLY A 299 10.50 4.41 3.68
N ARG A 300 11.44 5.37 3.79
CA ARG A 300 11.10 6.78 3.93
C ARG A 300 10.96 7.42 2.54
N LEU A 301 9.72 7.79 2.20
CA LEU A 301 9.37 8.45 0.94
C LEU A 301 9.00 9.91 1.16
N HIS A 302 8.98 10.67 0.07
CA HIS A 302 8.91 12.13 0.08
C HIS A 302 7.89 12.60 -0.96
N MET A 303 7.20 13.68 -0.62
CA MET A 303 6.13 14.26 -1.44
C MET A 303 6.15 15.77 -1.32
N SER A 304 5.58 16.43 -2.31
CA SER A 304 5.47 17.88 -2.38
C SER A 304 4.13 18.35 -2.90
N GLU A 305 3.73 19.54 -2.46
CA GLU A 305 2.61 20.32 -2.98
C GLU A 305 3.19 21.43 -3.84
N CYS A 306 2.96 21.36 -5.14
CA CYS A 306 3.49 22.30 -6.12
C CYS A 306 2.35 23.11 -6.76
N PRO A 307 2.61 24.37 -7.14
CA PRO A 307 1.66 25.13 -7.92
C PRO A 307 1.46 24.50 -9.30
N THR A 308 0.38 24.89 -9.96
CA THR A 308 0.15 24.58 -11.37
C THR A 308 0.08 25.86 -12.21
N TRP A 309 0.50 25.75 -13.47
CA TRP A 309 0.32 26.75 -14.52
C TRP A 309 -0.98 26.52 -15.30
N ARG A 310 -1.55 25.31 -15.23
CA ARG A 310 -2.77 24.94 -15.97
C ARG A 310 -3.72 24.08 -15.13
N HIS A 311 -5.00 24.41 -15.16
CA HIS A 311 -6.05 23.57 -14.56
C HIS A 311 -6.69 22.68 -15.61
N LEU A 312 -6.60 21.37 -15.42
CA LEU A 312 -7.41 20.40 -16.16
C LEU A 312 -8.64 20.12 -15.30
N ALA A 313 -9.83 20.43 -15.81
CA ALA A 313 -11.06 20.47 -15.01
C ALA A 313 -11.39 19.16 -14.27
N THR A 314 -11.02 18.00 -14.85
CA THR A 314 -11.19 16.67 -14.21
C THR A 314 -9.97 16.23 -13.39
N GLY A 315 -8.89 17.00 -13.42
CA GLY A 315 -7.55 16.57 -13.03
C GLY A 315 -6.95 15.56 -14.00
N ARG A 316 -5.65 15.30 -13.82
CA ARG A 316 -4.87 14.26 -14.51
C ARG A 316 -3.82 13.71 -13.53
N ALA A 317 -3.48 12.44 -13.70
CA ALA A 317 -2.36 11.82 -13.03
C ALA A 317 -1.26 11.46 -14.04
N TRP A 318 0.00 11.53 -13.61
CA TRP A 318 1.16 11.15 -14.42
C TRP A 318 2.06 10.20 -13.64
N SER A 319 2.60 9.19 -14.31
CA SER A 319 3.87 8.55 -13.97
C SER A 319 4.89 8.93 -15.02
N LEU A 320 6.05 9.38 -14.57
CA LEU A 320 7.11 9.90 -15.41
C LEU A 320 8.33 9.00 -15.22
N TYR A 321 8.64 8.18 -16.23
CA TYR A 321 9.72 7.21 -16.23
C TYR A 321 10.97 7.79 -16.89
N ARG A 322 11.78 8.56 -16.13
CA ARG A 322 13.02 9.19 -16.61
C ARG A 322 14.27 8.61 -15.95
N ASN A 323 14.34 8.60 -14.61
CA ASN A 323 15.46 8.04 -13.84
C ASN A 323 14.99 7.29 -12.59
N GLY A 324 13.84 6.63 -12.71
CA GLY A 324 13.05 6.16 -11.57
C GLY A 324 11.57 6.42 -11.88
N LEU A 325 10.73 6.32 -10.86
CA LEU A 325 9.33 6.69 -10.96
C LEU A 325 9.07 8.02 -10.25
N ASP A 326 8.78 9.03 -11.05
CA ASP A 326 8.15 10.26 -10.59
C ASP A 326 6.64 10.17 -10.80
N TYR A 327 5.84 10.65 -9.87
CA TYR A 327 4.39 10.61 -10.01
C TYR A 327 3.71 11.88 -9.53
N ILE A 328 2.64 12.24 -10.23
CA ILE A 328 1.91 13.48 -10.03
C ILE A 328 0.42 13.19 -10.04
N VAL A 329 -0.33 13.79 -9.12
CA VAL A 329 -1.77 13.97 -9.30
C VAL A 329 -2.13 15.44 -9.22
N GLN A 330 -2.97 15.89 -10.15
CA GLN A 330 -3.54 17.22 -10.11
C GLN A 330 -4.84 17.23 -9.30
N MET A 331 -4.89 18.11 -8.30
CA MET A 331 -6.07 18.34 -7.47
C MET A 331 -7.21 18.99 -8.28
N PRO A 332 -8.48 18.57 -8.10
CA PRO A 332 -9.57 19.00 -8.98
C PRO A 332 -10.03 20.42 -8.71
N ARG A 333 -9.92 20.92 -7.46
CA ARG A 333 -10.45 22.25 -7.08
C ARG A 333 -9.48 23.39 -7.34
N ASN A 334 -8.25 23.25 -6.86
CA ASN A 334 -7.22 24.29 -6.93
C ASN A 334 -6.15 24.00 -7.99
N GLY A 335 -6.22 22.85 -8.68
CA GLY A 335 -5.27 22.40 -9.70
C GLY A 335 -3.84 22.16 -9.21
N GLU A 336 -3.56 22.29 -7.92
CA GLU A 336 -2.24 22.03 -7.36
C GLU A 336 -1.79 20.60 -7.65
N LEU A 337 -0.47 20.43 -7.75
CA LEU A 337 0.15 19.17 -8.08
C LEU A 337 0.69 18.53 -6.81
N MET A 338 0.25 17.31 -6.52
CA MET A 338 0.88 16.47 -5.51
C MET A 338 1.94 15.66 -6.22
N PHE A 339 3.21 16.01 -6.00
CA PHE A 339 4.35 15.45 -6.71
C PHE A 339 5.24 14.63 -5.77
N GLY A 340 5.42 13.36 -6.09
CA GLY A 340 6.35 12.44 -5.43
C GLY A 340 7.39 11.93 -6.42
N ALA A 341 8.55 11.57 -5.90
CA ALA A 341 9.70 11.19 -6.71
C ALA A 341 10.52 10.09 -6.03
N ASP A 342 10.95 9.11 -6.82
CA ASP A 342 11.94 8.10 -6.43
C ASP A 342 13.32 8.49 -6.98
N ILE A 343 14.06 9.25 -6.17
CA ILE A 343 15.32 9.91 -6.53
C ILE A 343 16.55 9.34 -5.82
N ASP A 344 16.33 8.77 -4.64
CA ASP A 344 17.39 8.17 -3.84
C ASP A 344 17.53 6.67 -4.19
N GLY A 345 16.55 6.11 -4.92
CA GLY A 345 16.38 4.69 -5.18
C GLY A 345 15.84 3.93 -3.95
N ASP A 346 15.19 2.79 -4.21
CA ASP A 346 14.49 1.97 -3.19
C ASP A 346 15.33 1.64 -1.94
N ASP A 347 16.65 1.53 -2.08
CA ASP A 347 17.54 1.08 -0.99
C ASP A 347 18.13 2.23 -0.14
N ALA A 348 18.21 3.46 -0.65
CA ALA A 348 18.89 4.56 0.06
C ALA A 348 18.11 5.05 1.29
N ASN A 349 16.78 4.89 1.28
CA ASN A 349 15.89 5.22 2.39
C ASN A 349 15.31 3.97 3.07
N ALA A 350 15.83 2.77 2.75
CA ALA A 350 15.41 1.53 3.38
C ALA A 350 15.79 1.52 4.87
N ASN A 351 14.92 0.95 5.69
CA ASN A 351 15.04 0.91 7.16
C ASN A 351 15.16 2.30 7.81
N THR A 352 14.67 3.35 7.15
CA THR A 352 14.56 4.68 7.74
C THR A 352 13.13 4.94 8.20
N TYR A 353 12.96 5.14 9.52
CA TYR A 353 11.65 5.25 10.16
C TYR A 353 11.38 6.66 10.73
N ASP A 354 12.39 7.54 10.78
CA ASP A 354 12.24 8.90 11.28
C ASP A 354 11.51 9.80 10.26
N ASP A 355 10.26 10.11 10.55
CA ASP A 355 9.43 11.03 9.78
C ASP A 355 9.28 12.41 10.43
N SER A 356 10.08 12.73 11.46
CA SER A 356 10.09 14.04 12.15
C SER A 356 10.92 15.12 11.43
N ARG A 357 11.79 14.70 10.51
CA ARG A 357 12.69 15.58 9.76
C ARG A 357 12.17 15.81 8.34
N PRO A 358 12.48 16.97 7.72
CA PRO A 358 12.23 17.17 6.30
C PRO A 358 13.09 16.20 5.45
N PRO A 359 12.79 16.04 4.15
CA PRO A 359 13.64 15.28 3.24
C PRO A 359 15.11 15.71 3.28
N LEU A 360 16.00 14.84 2.80
CA LEU A 360 17.39 15.21 2.60
C LEU A 360 17.50 16.37 1.59
N HIS A 361 18.60 17.12 1.65
CA HIS A 361 18.76 18.33 0.85
C HIS A 361 18.64 18.08 -0.66
N LEU A 362 19.21 16.98 -1.16
CA LEU A 362 19.07 16.56 -2.56
C LEU A 362 17.60 16.30 -2.90
N SER A 363 16.90 15.59 -2.01
CA SER A 363 15.49 15.24 -2.19
C SER A 363 14.56 16.44 -2.20
N ALA A 364 14.75 17.34 -1.24
CA ALA A 364 14.04 18.59 -1.22
C ALA A 364 14.33 19.42 -2.49
N SER A 365 15.60 19.54 -2.90
CA SER A 365 15.97 20.32 -4.09
C SER A 365 15.35 19.77 -5.37
N TYR A 366 15.32 18.44 -5.53
CA TYR A 366 14.67 17.79 -6.65
C TYR A 366 13.16 18.08 -6.68
N LEU A 367 12.46 17.85 -5.56
CA LEU A 367 11.01 18.10 -5.46
C LEU A 367 10.66 19.57 -5.76
N ASN A 368 11.57 20.51 -5.45
CA ASN A 368 11.39 21.93 -5.73
C ASN A 368 11.64 22.34 -7.19
N GLY A 369 12.38 21.55 -7.98
CA GLY A 369 12.89 21.97 -9.29
C GLY A 369 12.64 21.02 -10.45
N ALA A 370 12.12 19.81 -10.21
CA ALA A 370 12.00 18.80 -11.25
C ALA A 370 10.88 19.08 -12.26
N LEU A 371 9.75 19.66 -11.83
CA LEU A 371 8.58 19.83 -12.69
C LEU A 371 8.81 20.71 -13.94
N PRO A 372 9.58 21.84 -13.90
CA PRO A 372 9.97 22.54 -15.12
C PRO A 372 10.71 21.68 -16.15
N ASN A 373 11.51 20.70 -15.71
CA ASN A 373 12.22 19.78 -16.62
C ASN A 373 11.29 18.73 -17.23
N HIS A 374 10.13 18.47 -16.63
CA HIS A 374 9.14 17.55 -17.18
C HIS A 374 8.16 18.25 -18.12
N PHE A 375 7.63 19.42 -17.73
CA PHE A 375 6.61 20.16 -18.49
C PHE A 375 7.18 21.22 -19.44
N GLY A 376 8.48 21.47 -19.39
CA GLY A 376 9.21 22.44 -20.21
C GLY A 376 9.16 23.86 -19.63
N TYR A 377 10.28 24.60 -19.73
CA TYR A 377 10.43 25.95 -19.18
C TYR A 377 9.54 27.01 -19.85
N ASP A 378 9.17 26.80 -21.12
CA ASP A 378 8.25 27.70 -21.83
C ASP A 378 6.80 27.52 -21.39
N THR A 379 6.45 26.32 -20.92
CA THR A 379 5.11 25.99 -20.42
C THR A 379 4.99 26.21 -18.92
N TRP A 380 6.06 25.87 -18.18
CA TRP A 380 6.16 25.99 -16.74
C TRP A 380 6.54 27.43 -16.37
N GLY A 381 5.55 28.28 -16.11
CA GLY A 381 5.83 29.67 -15.80
C GLY A 381 4.61 30.45 -15.34
N SER A 382 4.79 31.19 -14.24
CA SER A 382 3.80 31.91 -13.43
C SER A 382 2.69 31.04 -12.81
N GLU A 383 2.44 31.24 -11.52
CA GLU A 383 1.25 30.69 -10.88
C GLU A 383 0.01 31.25 -11.56
N ARG A 384 -1.04 30.44 -11.63
CA ARG A 384 -2.32 30.93 -12.12
C ARG A 384 -2.78 32.15 -11.30
N THR A 385 -3.47 33.07 -11.95
CA THR A 385 -4.03 34.26 -11.31
C THR A 385 -5.53 34.14 -10.99
N ASP A 386 -6.21 33.13 -11.52
CA ASP A 386 -7.65 32.85 -11.31
C ASP A 386 -7.97 32.08 -10.02
N PHE A 387 -6.96 31.72 -9.23
CA PHE A 387 -7.15 31.16 -7.89
C PHE A 387 -6.57 32.13 -6.86
N PRO A 388 -7.26 32.40 -5.74
CA PRO A 388 -6.76 33.35 -4.76
C PRO A 388 -5.36 32.93 -4.27
N PRO A 389 -4.43 33.89 -4.14
CA PRO A 389 -3.09 33.57 -3.64
C PRO A 389 -3.19 32.94 -2.24
N PRO A 390 -2.24 32.09 -1.84
CA PRO A 390 -2.20 31.55 -0.49
C PRO A 390 -2.27 32.68 0.53
N SER A 391 -3.10 32.52 1.56
CA SER A 391 -3.13 33.46 2.69
C SER A 391 -1.84 33.43 3.53
N ASP A 392 -1.01 32.41 3.34
CA ASP A 392 0.29 32.27 3.99
C ASP A 392 1.36 33.07 3.25
N THR A 393 1.76 34.21 3.83
CA THR A 393 2.77 35.14 3.27
C THR A 393 4.19 34.55 3.20
N ARG A 394 4.41 33.32 3.70
CA ARG A 394 5.70 32.62 3.62
C ARG A 394 5.83 31.82 2.31
N VAL A 395 4.73 31.61 1.59
CA VAL A 395 4.72 30.91 0.30
C VAL A 395 4.98 31.93 -0.81
N TRP A 396 6.13 31.80 -1.47
CA TRP A 396 6.49 32.66 -2.59
C TRP A 396 5.89 32.11 -3.90
N ASN A 397 5.36 33.00 -4.74
CA ASN A 397 4.78 32.61 -6.03
C ASN A 397 5.76 31.75 -6.85
N GLY A 398 5.26 30.61 -7.33
CA GLY A 398 5.96 29.69 -8.24
C GLY A 398 6.81 28.65 -7.50
N ARG A 399 6.82 28.65 -6.17
CA ARG A 399 7.58 27.69 -5.36
C ARG A 399 6.71 26.56 -4.87
N THR A 400 7.33 25.42 -4.64
CA THR A 400 6.75 24.33 -3.85
C THR A 400 6.25 24.88 -2.52
N LYS A 401 4.96 24.67 -2.26
CA LYS A 401 4.27 25.20 -1.08
C LYS A 401 4.61 24.41 0.16
N ARG A 402 4.70 23.09 0.01
CA ARG A 402 5.02 22.16 1.10
C ARG A 402 5.80 20.96 0.60
N VAL A 403 6.61 20.40 1.50
CA VAL A 403 7.30 19.13 1.32
C VAL A 403 7.13 18.33 2.61
N TRP A 404 6.83 17.04 2.50
CA TRP A 404 6.66 16.16 3.63
C TRP A 404 7.22 14.77 3.34
N VAL A 405 7.35 13.97 4.40
CA VAL A 405 7.80 12.58 4.32
C VAL A 405 6.77 11.61 4.87
N GLY A 406 6.78 10.38 4.36
CA GLY A 406 5.96 9.28 4.84
C GLY A 406 6.79 8.00 4.96
N ILE A 407 6.41 7.13 5.89
CA ILE A 407 7.02 5.81 6.03
C ILE A 407 6.10 4.78 5.40
N GLU A 408 6.54 4.16 4.32
CA GLU A 408 5.89 3.01 3.71
C GLU A 408 6.45 1.69 4.22
N GLY A 409 5.70 0.62 4.03
CA GLY A 409 6.14 -0.74 4.31
C GLY A 409 6.28 -1.48 2.98
N GLY A 410 7.47 -1.97 2.71
CA GLY A 410 7.77 -2.82 1.57
C GLY A 410 8.11 -4.23 2.02
N SER A 411 7.77 -5.23 1.21
CA SER A 411 8.11 -6.61 1.47
C SER A 411 9.26 -7.05 0.58
N PHE A 412 9.97 -8.09 1.02
CA PHE A 412 11.10 -8.60 0.27
C PHE A 412 10.72 -9.18 -1.12
N ASP A 413 9.45 -9.53 -1.34
CA ASP A 413 8.93 -10.07 -2.60
C ASP A 413 7.90 -9.16 -3.29
N SER A 414 7.81 -7.89 -2.85
CA SER A 414 6.92 -6.85 -3.38
C SER A 414 5.44 -7.25 -3.40
N ARG A 415 5.03 -8.03 -2.39
CA ARG A 415 3.63 -8.47 -2.19
C ARG A 415 3.15 -8.18 -0.78
N PRO A 416 1.87 -7.83 -0.62
CA PRO A 416 1.32 -7.56 0.70
C PRO A 416 1.13 -8.82 1.54
N PHE A 417 1.30 -8.65 2.85
CA PHE A 417 0.95 -9.65 3.86
C PHE A 417 -0.51 -9.43 4.27
N VAL A 418 -1.40 -10.33 3.84
CA VAL A 418 -2.83 -10.27 4.18
C VAL A 418 -3.32 -11.62 4.71
N GLY A 419 -3.94 -11.63 5.89
CA GLY A 419 -4.61 -12.81 6.44
C GLY A 419 -4.08 -13.28 7.80
N ARG A 420 -4.42 -14.51 8.18
CA ARG A 420 -4.13 -15.04 9.53
C ARG A 420 -2.64 -15.29 9.71
N ILE A 421 -2.09 -14.85 10.84
CA ILE A 421 -0.69 -15.09 11.19
C ILE A 421 -0.57 -16.42 11.95
N PRO A 422 0.35 -17.33 11.53
CA PRO A 422 0.67 -18.52 12.29
C PRO A 422 1.30 -18.19 13.65
N GLN A 423 0.99 -18.98 14.67
CA GLN A 423 1.58 -18.84 16.01
C GLN A 423 3.11 -18.92 15.99
N SER A 424 3.69 -19.65 15.03
CA SER A 424 5.15 -19.75 14.86
C SER A 424 5.80 -18.44 14.41
N ILE A 425 5.05 -17.51 13.83
CA ILE A 425 5.53 -16.19 13.43
C ILE A 425 5.35 -15.18 14.57
N THR A 426 4.27 -15.29 15.34
CA THR A 426 4.02 -14.37 16.47
C THR A 426 4.72 -14.79 17.75
N GLY A 427 5.11 -16.07 17.88
CA GLY A 427 5.63 -16.66 19.11
C GLY A 427 4.57 -16.83 20.19
N ARG A 428 3.29 -16.63 19.87
CA ARG A 428 2.17 -16.60 20.82
C ARG A 428 1.25 -17.80 20.63
N SER A 429 1.25 -18.71 21.60
CA SER A 429 0.38 -19.87 21.60
C SER A 429 -0.98 -19.55 22.21
N VAL A 430 -2.05 -19.71 21.43
CA VAL A 430 -3.43 -19.50 21.92
C VAL A 430 -4.07 -20.80 22.37
N LYS A 431 -4.93 -20.71 23.39
CA LYS A 431 -5.66 -21.84 23.96
C LYS A 431 -6.66 -22.44 22.98
N SER A 432 -7.36 -21.59 22.23
CA SER A 432 -8.37 -22.02 21.28
C SER A 432 -8.22 -21.27 19.95
N ALA A 433 -7.68 -21.98 18.96
CA ALA A 433 -7.57 -21.47 17.60
C ALA A 433 -8.93 -21.25 16.92
N SER A 434 -10.03 -21.83 17.45
CA SER A 434 -11.39 -21.64 16.94
C SER A 434 -12.08 -20.40 17.51
N VAL A 435 -11.64 -19.89 18.66
CA VAL A 435 -12.21 -18.70 19.32
C VAL A 435 -11.66 -17.40 18.71
N GLY A 436 -10.44 -17.43 18.17
CA GLY A 436 -9.82 -16.22 17.66
C GLY A 436 -8.44 -16.39 17.05
N GLY A 437 -7.80 -15.28 16.71
CA GLY A 437 -6.47 -15.30 16.10
C GLY A 437 -5.90 -13.92 15.77
N GLU A 438 -4.64 -13.94 15.37
CA GLU A 438 -3.89 -12.77 14.93
C GLU A 438 -3.93 -12.66 13.39
N TRP A 439 -4.05 -11.45 12.86
CA TRP A 439 -4.18 -11.17 11.43
C TRP A 439 -3.29 -10.02 11.02
N VAL A 440 -2.74 -10.06 9.81
CA VAL A 440 -1.95 -8.97 9.23
C VAL A 440 -2.62 -8.43 7.98
N SER A 441 -2.51 -7.13 7.76
CA SER A 441 -2.81 -6.46 6.51
C SER A 441 -1.84 -5.29 6.35
N ALA A 442 -0.67 -5.57 5.78
CA ALA A 442 0.48 -4.68 5.80
C ALA A 442 1.40 -4.88 4.60
N SER A 443 2.35 -3.96 4.43
CA SER A 443 3.43 -4.01 3.45
C SER A 443 2.93 -3.95 2.01
N PHE A 444 2.31 -2.83 1.65
CA PHE A 444 1.71 -2.67 0.33
C PHE A 444 2.66 -2.13 -0.74
N ASP A 445 3.94 -1.89 -0.43
CA ASP A 445 4.98 -1.50 -1.40
C ASP A 445 4.56 -0.27 -2.24
N GLY A 446 4.15 0.82 -1.58
CA GLY A 446 3.61 2.02 -2.24
C GLY A 446 2.18 1.88 -2.80
N GLU A 447 1.67 0.67 -2.97
CA GLU A 447 0.47 0.35 -3.76
C GLU A 447 -0.82 0.15 -2.92
N GLY A 448 -0.86 0.68 -1.70
CA GLY A 448 -1.98 0.44 -0.77
C GLY A 448 -3.36 0.84 -1.30
N MET A 449 -3.44 1.89 -2.13
CA MET A 449 -4.67 2.35 -2.78
C MET A 449 -5.26 1.27 -3.72
N CYS A 450 -4.41 0.44 -4.31
CA CYS A 450 -4.79 -0.62 -5.26
C CYS A 450 -4.98 -2.00 -4.59
N PHE A 451 -4.91 -2.08 -3.26
CA PHE A 451 -5.00 -3.35 -2.51
C PHE A 451 -5.94 -3.35 -1.30
N CYS A 452 -6.17 -2.20 -0.66
CA CYS A 452 -6.71 -2.21 0.70
C CYS A 452 -8.24 -2.20 0.80
N TRP A 453 -8.97 -1.74 -0.21
CA TRP A 453 -10.38 -1.34 -0.04
C TRP A 453 -11.42 -2.31 -0.63
N ASN A 454 -11.02 -3.23 -1.50
CA ASN A 454 -11.98 -4.14 -2.09
C ASN A 454 -12.49 -5.15 -1.06
N ARG A 455 -13.74 -5.61 -1.23
CA ARG A 455 -14.25 -6.75 -0.46
C ARG A 455 -13.31 -7.92 -0.70
N PRO A 456 -12.97 -8.73 0.32
CA PRO A 456 -12.30 -10.00 0.10
C PRO A 456 -13.27 -10.97 -0.61
N THR A 457 -13.50 -10.77 -1.91
CA THR A 457 -14.23 -11.73 -2.77
C THR A 457 -13.44 -13.03 -2.92
N LEU A 458 -12.15 -13.03 -2.53
CA LEU A 458 -11.38 -14.19 -2.13
C LEU A 458 -11.30 -14.29 -0.59
N GLY A 459 -12.40 -14.71 0.04
CA GLY A 459 -12.32 -15.32 1.36
C GLY A 459 -12.76 -14.49 2.57
N SER A 460 -13.61 -13.45 2.45
CA SER A 460 -14.22 -12.81 3.64
C SER A 460 -15.12 -13.76 4.44
N ARG A 461 -15.57 -14.88 3.84
CA ARG A 461 -16.11 -16.04 4.58
C ARG A 461 -15.10 -16.76 5.49
N ARG A 462 -13.82 -16.34 5.53
CA ARG A 462 -12.73 -17.01 6.26
C ARG A 462 -12.12 -16.19 7.41
N LEU A 463 -12.65 -15.00 7.71
CA LEU A 463 -12.24 -14.24 8.91
C LEU A 463 -12.87 -14.79 10.21
N LEU A 464 -13.90 -15.65 10.09
CA LEU A 464 -14.56 -16.37 11.19
C LEU A 464 -14.75 -17.85 10.79
N PRO A 465 -14.74 -18.81 11.73
CA PRO A 465 -14.06 -20.09 11.55
C PRO A 465 -14.81 -21.09 10.65
N ARG A 466 -14.13 -21.64 9.65
CA ARG A 466 -14.20 -23.07 9.27
C ARG A 466 -12.79 -23.56 8.92
N SER A 467 -12.26 -24.38 9.83
CA SER A 467 -11.07 -25.25 9.77
C SER A 467 -10.35 -25.37 8.41
N VAL A 468 -9.15 -24.77 8.30
CA VAL A 468 -8.06 -25.11 7.34
C VAL A 468 -6.70 -24.76 7.99
N PRO A 469 -5.60 -25.49 7.76
CA PRO A 469 -4.32 -25.31 8.48
C PRO A 469 -3.63 -23.96 8.26
N ALA A 470 -2.77 -23.62 9.21
CA ALA A 470 -2.00 -22.37 9.30
C ALA A 470 -1.22 -22.02 8.02
N THR A 471 -1.73 -21.06 7.25
CA THR A 471 -0.95 -20.39 6.19
C THR A 471 -1.33 -18.91 6.19
N VAL A 472 -0.35 -18.02 6.33
CA VAL A 472 -0.52 -16.61 5.91
C VAL A 472 -0.95 -16.67 4.46
N VAL A 473 -2.12 -16.13 4.11
CA VAL A 473 -2.59 -16.14 2.73
C VAL A 473 -1.71 -15.17 1.94
N ARG A 474 -0.56 -15.66 1.47
CA ARG A 474 0.14 -15.04 0.35
C ARG A 474 -0.82 -15.10 -0.82
N VAL A 475 -1.10 -13.97 -1.46
CA VAL A 475 -1.89 -13.95 -2.69
C VAL A 475 -1.26 -14.97 -3.65
N ALA A 476 -2.05 -16.01 -3.92
CA ALA A 476 -1.78 -17.25 -4.63
C ALA A 476 -0.76 -18.23 -4.00
N GLN A 477 -1.26 -19.28 -3.32
CA GLN A 477 -0.65 -20.60 -3.39
C GLN A 477 -1.59 -21.62 -4.07
N PRO A 478 -1.04 -22.51 -4.91
CA PRO A 478 -1.79 -23.51 -5.65
C PRO A 478 -2.29 -24.63 -4.73
N HIS A 479 -3.45 -25.18 -5.06
CA HIS A 479 -4.02 -26.37 -4.42
C HIS A 479 -3.04 -27.55 -4.45
N GLU A 480 -2.76 -28.14 -3.29
CA GLU A 480 -2.27 -29.51 -3.20
C GLU A 480 -3.39 -30.45 -3.67
N GLY A 481 -3.28 -30.91 -4.92
CA GLY A 481 -4.07 -32.01 -5.44
C GLY A 481 -3.58 -33.32 -4.84
N GLY A 482 -4.43 -33.96 -4.04
CA GLY A 482 -4.22 -35.33 -3.57
C GLY A 482 -4.04 -36.28 -4.76
N ILE A 483 -2.98 -37.09 -4.69
CA ILE A 483 -2.74 -38.20 -5.60
C ILE A 483 -3.62 -39.37 -5.12
N PRO A 484 -4.50 -39.97 -5.95
CA PRO A 484 -5.12 -41.23 -5.61
C PRO A 484 -4.08 -42.34 -5.74
N GLN A 485 -3.94 -43.15 -4.69
CA GLN A 485 -3.27 -44.44 -4.78
C GLN A 485 -3.92 -45.28 -5.87
N THR A 486 -3.14 -45.77 -6.85
CA THR A 486 -3.30 -47.13 -7.40
C THR A 486 -2.08 -47.55 -8.24
N SER A 487 -1.78 -48.84 -8.11
CA SER A 487 -0.92 -49.67 -8.96
C SER A 487 0.61 -49.56 -8.79
N CYS A 488 1.07 -50.51 -7.97
CA CYS A 488 2.41 -51.04 -7.87
C CYS A 488 2.94 -51.52 -9.24
N ARG A 489 4.11 -51.03 -9.68
CA ARG A 489 5.09 -51.80 -10.49
C ARG A 489 6.52 -51.41 -10.10
N ARG A 490 7.24 -52.37 -9.52
CA ARG A 490 8.70 -52.42 -9.36
C ARG A 490 9.41 -52.08 -10.67
N TRP A 491 10.56 -51.39 -10.61
CA TRP A 491 11.80 -51.75 -11.33
C TRP A 491 13.03 -51.11 -10.65
N HIS A 492 14.19 -51.73 -10.90
CA HIS A 492 15.36 -51.82 -10.03
C HIS A 492 16.30 -50.60 -9.97
N LEU A 493 17.02 -50.51 -8.84
CA LEU A 493 18.26 -49.75 -8.66
C LEU A 493 19.34 -50.22 -9.65
N VAL A 494 19.90 -49.28 -10.41
CA VAL A 494 21.22 -49.42 -11.03
C VAL A 494 22.09 -48.24 -10.56
N ARG A 495 23.09 -48.56 -9.73
CA ARG A 495 24.23 -47.70 -9.42
C ARG A 495 25.25 -47.80 -10.55
N LEU A 496 25.82 -46.68 -10.98
CA LEU A 496 27.07 -46.61 -11.74
C LEU A 496 27.75 -45.22 -11.53
N PRO A 497 29.07 -45.07 -11.76
CA PRO A 497 30.03 -44.77 -10.69
C PRO A 497 30.82 -43.45 -10.84
N GLN A 498 31.53 -43.08 -9.77
CA GLN A 498 32.57 -42.04 -9.75
C GLN A 498 33.74 -42.39 -10.70
N LYS A 499 34.28 -41.36 -11.39
CA LYS A 499 35.68 -41.28 -11.81
C LYS A 499 36.17 -39.84 -11.93
N ASN A 500 37.34 -39.60 -11.34
CA ASN A 500 38.23 -38.44 -11.49
C ASN A 500 38.79 -38.32 -12.93
N ASN A 501 39.02 -37.11 -13.45
CA ASN A 501 40.35 -36.46 -13.53
C ASN A 501 40.40 -35.24 -14.49
N LYS A 502 41.06 -34.17 -13.99
CA LYS A 502 42.05 -33.26 -14.63
C LYS A 502 41.68 -32.26 -15.77
N ASN A 503 42.16 -31.03 -15.49
CA ASN A 503 42.79 -30.03 -16.36
C ASN A 503 41.92 -29.17 -17.31
N LYS A 504 41.78 -27.87 -17.03
CA LYS A 504 42.61 -26.77 -17.60
C LYS A 504 42.14 -25.38 -17.12
N GLN A 505 43.14 -24.50 -16.93
CA GLN A 505 43.06 -23.06 -16.64
C GLN A 505 42.20 -22.30 -17.67
N TYR A 506 41.57 -21.19 -17.25
CA TYR A 506 41.58 -19.93 -18.02
C TYR A 506 41.47 -18.71 -17.10
N HIS A 507 42.08 -17.63 -17.60
CA HIS A 507 42.54 -16.42 -16.93
C HIS A 507 41.45 -15.39 -16.59
N HIS A 508 41.77 -14.59 -15.56
CA HIS A 508 41.36 -13.21 -15.35
C HIS A 508 41.46 -12.36 -16.63
N TYR A 509 40.47 -11.50 -16.88
CA TYR A 509 40.73 -10.14 -17.31
C TYR A 509 39.70 -9.18 -16.70
N SER A 510 40.26 -8.24 -15.96
CA SER A 510 39.70 -6.93 -15.63
C SER A 510 39.92 -5.99 -16.82
N ARG A 511 38.91 -5.19 -17.14
CA ARG A 511 39.01 -3.75 -17.43
C ARG A 511 37.65 -3.12 -17.19
#